data_AF-A0A3N4K572-F1
#
_entry.id   AF-A0A3N4K572-F1
#
_cell.length_a   1.000
_cell.length_b   1.000
_cell.length_c   1.000
_cell.angle_alpha   90.00
_cell.angle_beta   90.00
_cell.angle_gamma   90.00
#
_symmetry.space_group_name_H-M   'P 1'
#
loop_
_entity.id
_entity.type
_entity.pdbx_description
1 polymer ?
#
loop_
_entity_poly.entity_id
_entity_poly.type
_entity_poly.pdbx_seq_one_letter_code
_entity_poly.pdbx_strand_id
1 'polypeptide(L)'
;MSSALDSDPGSELFASYEADFKLVRADITQKLDQIPELSGEPRKAAIRAAERAVDEADEILGQMSLEINNIPSTQRSKIKPRLRNYAHDLDISRHSLVKHAQNLDRDALFGARSKPGSGDAVVDQRQQLLSGTDRLERSTQRLKDSQRVANETEEIGASILGDLGSQREQIMNTHNTLNDSERFLDRSIKTLRGMARRMATNRMITIAIITVLVLLIIAVIVSKFR
;
A
#
# COMPACT_ATOMS: atom_id res chain seq x y z
N MET A 1 11.45 8.33 16.79
CA MET A 1 12.67 8.57 16.01
C MET A 1 12.26 9.33 14.77
N SER A 2 12.45 10.64 14.78
CA SER A 2 12.15 11.56 13.68
C SER A 2 13.09 11.27 12.52
N SER A 3 12.53 10.81 11.41
CA SER A 3 13.30 10.58 10.18
C SER A 3 13.65 11.93 9.57
N ALA A 4 14.83 12.09 8.98
CA ALA A 4 15.30 13.33 8.35
C ALA A 4 14.45 13.80 7.13
N LEU A 5 13.29 13.16 6.89
CA LEU A 5 12.24 13.56 5.95
C LEU A 5 11.15 14.44 6.60
N ASP A 6 11.11 14.56 7.93
CA ASP A 6 10.08 15.32 8.66
C ASP A 6 10.37 16.83 8.74
N SER A 7 11.50 17.33 8.22
CA SER A 7 11.92 18.73 8.40
C SER A 7 11.77 19.62 7.16
N ASP A 8 11.12 19.13 6.10
CA ASP A 8 10.91 19.90 4.86
C ASP A 8 9.48 20.49 4.86
N PRO A 9 9.30 21.81 4.66
CA PRO A 9 7.98 22.44 4.65
C PRO A 9 7.13 21.85 3.51
N GLY A 10 6.13 21.05 3.88
CA GLY A 10 5.28 20.26 2.98
C GLY A 10 5.24 18.76 3.32
N SER A 11 6.31 18.22 3.91
CA SER A 11 6.34 16.83 4.41
C SER A 11 5.62 16.69 5.76
N GLU A 12 5.67 17.72 6.62
CA GLU A 12 5.00 17.72 7.92
C GLU A 12 3.47 17.63 7.81
N LEU A 13 2.87 18.38 6.89
CA LEU A 13 1.43 18.36 6.66
C LEU A 13 0.96 17.04 6.03
N PHE A 14 1.77 16.48 5.12
CA PHE A 14 1.53 15.13 4.63
C PHE A 14 1.61 14.09 5.76
N ALA A 15 2.58 14.23 6.67
CA ALA A 15 2.74 13.33 7.80
C ALA A 15 1.58 13.42 8.80
N SER A 16 1.01 14.61 9.03
CA SER A 16 -0.20 14.76 9.86
C SER A 16 -1.40 14.09 9.22
N TYR A 17 -1.68 14.36 7.93
CA TYR A 17 -2.77 13.70 7.22
C TYR A 17 -2.58 12.18 7.14
N GLU A 18 -1.35 11.70 7.00
CA GLU A 18 -1.05 10.28 7.04
C GLU A 18 -1.34 9.66 8.42
N ALA A 19 -1.05 10.37 9.51
CA ALA A 19 -1.37 9.92 10.86
C ALA A 19 -2.89 9.86 11.08
N ASP A 20 -3.61 10.89 10.65
CA ASP A 20 -5.07 10.97 10.74
C ASP A 20 -5.72 9.85 9.91
N PHE A 21 -5.27 9.63 8.66
CA PHE A 21 -5.74 8.54 7.82
C PHE A 21 -5.54 7.17 8.48
N LYS A 22 -4.38 6.92 9.10
CA LYS A 22 -4.13 5.64 9.79
C LYS A 22 -5.08 5.42 10.97
N LEU A 23 -5.43 6.48 11.69
CA LEU A 23 -6.36 6.44 12.81
C LEU A 23 -7.77 6.13 12.32
N VAL A 24 -8.25 6.86 11.31
CA VAL A 24 -9.57 6.64 10.70
C VAL A 24 -9.66 5.25 10.08
N ARG A 25 -8.60 4.78 9.40
CA ARG A 25 -8.54 3.41 8.85
C ARG A 25 -8.67 2.34 9.94
N ALA A 26 -7.95 2.49 11.05
CA ALA A 26 -8.04 1.54 12.16
C ALA A 26 -9.46 1.50 12.76
N ASP A 27 -10.09 2.66 12.87
CA ASP A 27 -11.47 2.81 13.32
C ASP A 27 -12.48 2.19 12.32
N ILE A 28 -12.28 2.35 11.01
CA ILE A 28 -13.07 1.66 9.98
C ILE A 28 -12.94 0.14 10.13
N THR A 29 -11.72 -0.39 10.23
CA THR A 29 -11.50 -1.84 10.39
C THR A 29 -12.20 -2.37 11.63
N GLN A 30 -12.05 -1.68 12.76
CA GLN A 30 -12.72 -2.06 14.01
C GLN A 30 -14.24 -2.06 13.86
N LYS A 31 -14.83 -1.03 13.24
CA LYS A 31 -16.28 -0.98 13.00
C LYS A 31 -16.75 -2.11 12.09
N LEU A 32 -16.00 -2.42 11.02
CA LEU A 32 -16.31 -3.51 10.10
C LEU A 32 -16.31 -4.87 10.79
N ASP A 33 -15.34 -5.12 11.67
CA ASP A 33 -15.24 -6.36 12.45
C ASP A 33 -16.38 -6.53 13.46
N GLN A 34 -16.92 -5.42 13.99
CA GLN A 34 -18.03 -5.44 14.95
C GLN A 34 -19.41 -5.62 14.29
N ILE A 35 -19.60 -5.18 13.04
CA ILE A 35 -20.91 -5.23 12.36
C ILE A 35 -21.55 -6.64 12.31
N PRO A 36 -20.80 -7.74 12.11
CA PRO A 36 -21.33 -9.10 12.18
C PRO A 36 -21.89 -9.52 13.54
N GLU A 37 -21.37 -8.96 14.64
CA GLU A 37 -21.79 -9.30 16.01
C GLU A 37 -23.07 -8.57 16.44
N LEU A 38 -23.39 -7.47 15.77
CA LEU A 38 -24.55 -6.64 16.06
C LEU A 38 -25.79 -7.13 15.29
N SER A 39 -26.99 -6.88 15.82
CA SER A 39 -28.26 -7.17 15.14
C SER A 39 -29.25 -6.02 15.25
N GLY A 40 -30.16 -5.89 14.27
CA GLY A 40 -31.22 -4.88 14.28
C GLY A 40 -30.72 -3.43 14.20
N GLU A 41 -31.24 -2.57 15.08
CA GLU A 41 -30.96 -1.13 15.12
C GLU A 41 -29.48 -0.76 15.42
N PRO A 42 -28.78 -1.36 16.40
CA PRO A 42 -27.36 -1.08 16.61
C PRO A 42 -26.50 -1.48 15.41
N ARG A 43 -26.85 -2.55 14.69
CA ARG A 43 -26.16 -2.94 13.43
C ARG A 43 -26.31 -1.87 12.36
N LYS A 44 -27.52 -1.32 12.19
CA LYS A 44 -27.79 -0.23 11.24
C LYS A 44 -27.03 1.06 11.61
N ALA A 45 -26.96 1.38 12.90
CA ALA A 45 -26.19 2.52 13.39
C ALA A 45 -24.68 2.33 13.15
N ALA A 46 -24.14 1.13 13.38
CA ALA A 46 -22.74 0.80 13.13
C ALA A 46 -22.37 0.90 11.65
N ILE A 47 -23.23 0.40 10.74
CA ILE A 47 -23.02 0.53 9.28
C ILE A 47 -22.95 2.00 8.88
N ARG A 48 -23.91 2.84 9.32
CA ARG A 48 -23.88 4.29 9.03
C ARG A 48 -22.67 5.00 9.63
N ALA A 49 -22.20 4.55 10.79
CA ALA A 49 -21.00 5.11 11.40
C ALA A 49 -19.74 4.73 10.60
N ALA A 50 -19.69 3.51 10.06
CA ALA A 50 -18.62 3.07 9.16
C ALA A 50 -18.66 3.80 7.81
N GLU A 51 -19.85 4.05 7.24
CA GLU A 51 -20.02 4.88 6.02
C GLU A 51 -19.39 6.26 6.20
N ARG A 52 -19.72 6.96 7.28
CA ARG A 52 -19.15 8.27 7.57
C ARG A 52 -17.62 8.25 7.75
N ALA A 53 -17.10 7.22 8.41
CA ALA A 53 -15.65 7.08 8.59
C ALA A 53 -14.92 6.80 7.25
N VAL A 54 -15.54 6.04 6.34
CA VAL A 54 -15.02 5.82 4.98
C VAL A 54 -15.02 7.13 4.19
N ASP A 55 -16.08 7.93 4.27
CA ASP A 55 -16.14 9.24 3.60
C ASP A 55 -15.08 10.21 4.13
N GLU A 56 -14.85 10.22 5.45
CA GLU A 56 -13.78 11.00 6.09
C GLU A 56 -12.40 10.54 5.62
N ALA A 57 -12.15 9.22 5.53
CA ALA A 57 -10.89 8.68 5.02
C ALA A 57 -10.64 9.06 3.55
N ASP A 58 -11.69 9.09 2.72
CA ASP A 58 -11.62 9.57 1.33
C ASP A 58 -11.24 11.05 1.25
N GLU A 59 -11.81 11.90 2.12
CA GLU A 59 -11.46 13.31 2.19
C GLU A 59 -9.98 13.51 2.55
N ILE A 60 -9.49 12.77 3.54
CA ILE A 60 -8.07 12.81 3.95
C ILE A 60 -7.15 12.31 2.81
N LEU A 61 -7.54 11.26 2.07
CA LEU A 61 -6.80 10.82 0.88
C LEU A 61 -6.76 11.89 -0.20
N GLY A 62 -7.86 12.63 -0.39
CA GLY A 62 -7.93 13.79 -1.28
C GLY A 62 -6.94 14.88 -0.86
N GLN A 63 -6.92 15.23 0.43
CA GLN A 63 -6.00 16.22 1.00
C GLN A 63 -4.53 15.79 0.85
N MET A 64 -4.20 14.53 1.16
CA MET A 64 -2.88 13.96 0.94
C MET A 64 -2.45 14.03 -0.54
N SER A 65 -3.38 13.78 -1.46
CA SER A 65 -3.12 13.84 -2.91
C SER A 65 -2.80 15.25 -3.39
N LEU A 66 -3.48 16.26 -2.84
CA LEU A 66 -3.21 17.67 -3.11
C LEU A 66 -1.82 18.06 -2.59
N GLU A 67 -1.47 17.65 -1.37
CA GLU A 67 -0.19 18.02 -0.77
C GLU A 67 1.02 17.36 -1.41
N ILE A 68 0.87 16.18 -2.02
CA ILE A 68 1.95 15.57 -2.81
C ILE A 68 2.46 16.50 -3.92
N ASN A 69 1.63 17.41 -4.42
CA ASN A 69 2.04 18.38 -5.44
C ASN A 69 2.96 19.47 -4.88
N ASN A 70 2.91 19.73 -3.58
CA ASN A 70 3.73 20.72 -2.88
C ASN A 70 5.09 20.13 -2.43
N ILE A 71 5.23 18.80 -2.42
CA ILE A 71 6.47 18.10 -2.03
C ILE A 71 7.49 18.07 -3.19
N PRO A 72 8.82 18.12 -2.97
CA PRO A 72 9.82 17.95 -4.03
C PRO A 72 9.75 16.60 -4.76
N SER A 73 10.03 16.58 -6.07
CA SER A 73 9.91 15.38 -6.93
C SER A 73 10.71 14.16 -6.45
N THR A 74 11.86 14.41 -5.80
CA THR A 74 12.73 13.38 -5.21
C THR A 74 12.02 12.60 -4.09
N GLN A 75 11.24 13.29 -3.24
CA GLN A 75 10.49 12.68 -2.14
C GLN A 75 9.16 12.05 -2.61
N ARG A 76 8.50 12.62 -3.65
CA ARG A 76 7.26 12.06 -4.22
C ARG A 76 7.38 10.60 -4.66
N SER A 77 8.56 10.21 -5.15
CA SER A 77 8.83 8.83 -5.60
C SER A 77 8.60 7.76 -4.52
N LYS A 78 8.81 8.12 -3.24
CA LYS A 78 8.60 7.25 -2.08
C LYS A 78 7.18 7.31 -1.54
N ILE A 79 6.50 8.45 -1.70
CA ILE A 79 5.19 8.73 -1.12
C ILE A 79 4.04 8.23 -2.01
N LYS A 80 4.15 8.41 -3.34
CA LYS A 80 3.10 7.99 -4.29
C LYS A 80 2.71 6.51 -4.18
N PRO A 81 3.64 5.54 -4.05
CA PRO A 81 3.26 4.15 -3.86
C PRO A 81 2.48 3.91 -2.57
N ARG A 82 2.82 4.62 -1.48
CA ARG A 82 2.13 4.50 -0.19
C ARG A 82 0.69 5.01 -0.30
N LEU A 83 0.49 6.15 -0.96
CA LEU A 83 -0.85 6.70 -1.19
C LEU A 83 -1.72 5.76 -2.02
N ARG A 84 -1.16 5.13 -3.07
CA ARG A 84 -1.89 4.12 -3.86
C ARG A 84 -2.31 2.92 -2.99
N ASN A 85 -1.43 2.44 -2.12
CA ASN A 85 -1.76 1.35 -1.21
C ASN A 85 -2.86 1.75 -0.22
N TYR A 86 -2.83 2.99 0.29
CA TYR A 86 -3.90 3.51 1.17
C TYR A 86 -5.25 3.62 0.46
N ALA A 87 -5.28 4.10 -0.78
CA ALA A 87 -6.49 4.12 -1.59
C ALA A 87 -7.04 2.70 -1.81
N HIS A 88 -6.15 1.74 -2.09
CA HIS A 88 -6.52 0.34 -2.25
C HIS A 88 -7.08 -0.29 -0.97
N ASP A 89 -6.44 -0.08 0.19
CA ASP A 89 -6.91 -0.56 1.49
C ASP A 89 -8.32 -0.01 1.83
N LEU A 90 -8.56 1.26 1.48
CA LEU A 90 -9.86 1.90 1.70
C LEU A 90 -10.94 1.32 0.77
N ASP A 91 -10.61 1.02 -0.48
CA ASP A 91 -11.52 0.38 -1.42
C ASP A 91 -11.97 -1.02 -0.94
N ILE A 92 -11.05 -1.82 -0.40
CA ILE A 92 -11.37 -3.11 0.24
C ILE A 92 -12.36 -2.92 1.41
N SER A 93 -12.12 -1.89 2.22
CA SER A 93 -12.98 -1.58 3.38
C SER A 93 -14.38 -1.13 2.94
N ARG A 94 -14.45 -0.28 1.90
CA ARG A 94 -15.69 0.16 1.25
C ARG A 94 -16.48 -1.02 0.70
N HIS A 95 -15.82 -1.95 0.00
CA HIS A 95 -16.50 -3.13 -0.53
C HIS A 95 -17.09 -4.01 0.58
N SER A 96 -16.34 -4.21 1.66
CA SER A 96 -16.81 -4.96 2.84
C SER A 96 -18.03 -4.29 3.48
N LEU A 97 -18.04 -2.96 3.58
CA LEU A 97 -19.18 -2.18 4.07
C LEU A 97 -20.43 -2.37 3.22
N VAL A 98 -20.30 -2.28 1.89
CA VAL A 98 -21.42 -2.49 0.94
C VAL A 98 -22.03 -3.88 1.12
N LYS A 99 -21.19 -4.91 1.27
CA LYS A 99 -21.66 -6.28 1.55
C LYS A 99 -22.44 -6.37 2.86
N HIS A 100 -21.98 -5.69 3.92
CA HIS A 100 -22.70 -5.67 5.20
C HIS A 100 -24.05 -4.92 5.11
N ALA A 101 -24.10 -3.80 4.39
CA ALA A 101 -25.32 -3.04 4.14
C ALA A 101 -26.38 -3.87 3.38
N GLN A 102 -25.97 -4.54 2.30
CA GLN A 102 -26.87 -5.43 1.53
C GLN A 102 -27.45 -6.57 2.37
N ASN A 103 -26.65 -7.13 3.28
CA ASN A 103 -27.12 -8.17 4.21
C ASN A 103 -28.15 -7.63 5.21
N LEU A 104 -28.00 -6.38 5.68
CA LEU A 104 -28.98 -5.75 6.58
C LEU A 104 -30.34 -5.59 5.89
N ASP A 105 -30.36 -5.10 4.65
CA ASP A 105 -31.59 -4.94 3.88
C ASP A 105 -32.27 -6.29 3.58
N ARG A 106 -31.48 -7.36 3.44
CA ARG A 106 -31.99 -8.72 3.35
C ARG A 106 -32.69 -9.13 4.65
N ASP A 107 -32.02 -8.98 5.79
CA ASP A 107 -32.54 -9.41 7.09
C ASP A 107 -33.80 -8.62 7.50
N ALA A 108 -33.85 -7.31 7.24
CA ALA A 108 -35.04 -6.49 7.50
C ALA A 108 -36.27 -6.95 6.68
N LEU A 109 -36.04 -7.40 5.43
CA LEU A 109 -37.11 -7.86 4.54
C LEU A 109 -37.61 -9.27 4.87
N PHE A 110 -36.74 -10.15 5.38
CA PHE A 110 -37.14 -11.50 5.84
C PHE A 110 -37.69 -11.48 7.27
N GLY A 111 -37.19 -10.61 8.15
CA GLY A 111 -37.68 -10.44 9.52
C GLY A 111 -39.13 -9.94 9.60
N ALA A 112 -39.55 -9.10 8.65
CA ALA A 112 -40.94 -8.64 8.54
C ALA A 112 -41.96 -9.76 8.20
N ARG A 113 -41.51 -10.97 7.85
CA ARG A 113 -42.37 -12.09 7.47
C ARG A 113 -42.69 -13.07 8.61
N SER A 114 -42.09 -12.94 9.79
CA SER A 114 -42.25 -13.94 10.86
C SER A 114 -43.38 -13.66 11.86
N LYS A 115 -44.36 -12.81 11.52
CA LYS A 115 -45.54 -12.59 12.35
C LYS A 115 -46.81 -13.17 11.67
N PRO A 116 -47.10 -14.47 11.80
CA PRO A 116 -48.37 -15.02 11.37
C PRO A 116 -49.43 -14.68 12.42
N GLY A 117 -50.36 -13.78 12.10
CA GLY A 117 -51.44 -13.37 13.00
C GLY A 117 -52.69 -12.92 12.26
N SER A 118 -53.71 -13.77 12.33
CA SER A 118 -55.15 -13.55 12.13
C SER A 118 -55.69 -13.09 10.76
N GLY A 119 -56.11 -14.08 9.97
CA GLY A 119 -57.49 -14.24 9.48
C GLY A 119 -58.01 -13.31 8.39
N ASP A 120 -57.90 -13.71 7.12
CA ASP A 120 -59.01 -13.68 6.14
C ASP A 120 -58.60 -14.38 4.81
N ALA A 121 -59.03 -15.63 4.58
CA ALA A 121 -58.45 -16.53 3.56
C ALA A 121 -58.71 -16.14 2.09
N VAL A 122 -59.65 -15.23 1.80
CA VAL A 122 -60.01 -14.82 0.42
C VAL A 122 -59.30 -13.53 -0.01
N VAL A 123 -59.05 -12.62 0.94
CA VAL A 123 -58.16 -11.47 0.73
C VAL A 123 -56.70 -11.94 0.64
N ASP A 124 -56.34 -12.97 1.42
CA ASP A 124 -55.00 -13.52 1.47
C ASP A 124 -54.55 -14.04 0.10
N GLN A 125 -55.41 -14.69 -0.69
CA GLN A 125 -55.01 -15.27 -1.99
C GLN A 125 -54.76 -14.22 -3.08
N ARG A 126 -55.53 -13.11 -3.11
CA ARG A 126 -55.30 -12.00 -4.05
C ARG A 126 -54.11 -11.15 -3.62
N GLN A 127 -53.94 -10.96 -2.31
CA GLN A 127 -52.72 -10.41 -1.71
C GLN A 127 -51.51 -11.32 -2.01
N GLN A 128 -51.69 -12.65 -2.06
CA GLN A 128 -50.65 -13.62 -2.37
C GLN A 128 -50.19 -13.50 -3.81
N LEU A 129 -51.12 -13.34 -4.77
CA LEU A 129 -50.79 -13.17 -6.19
C LEU A 129 -50.14 -11.81 -6.47
N LEU A 130 -50.68 -10.71 -5.92
CA LEU A 130 -50.04 -9.40 -6.00
C LEU A 130 -48.66 -9.40 -5.33
N SER A 131 -48.54 -10.04 -4.16
CA SER A 131 -47.25 -10.23 -3.50
C SER A 131 -46.32 -11.16 -4.28
N GLY A 132 -46.85 -12.07 -5.09
CA GLY A 132 -46.09 -12.94 -5.98
C GLY A 132 -45.44 -12.15 -7.11
N THR A 133 -46.19 -11.26 -7.75
CA THR A 133 -45.69 -10.35 -8.79
C THR A 133 -44.69 -9.35 -8.21
N ASP A 134 -45.01 -8.69 -7.09
CA ASP A 134 -44.09 -7.82 -6.36
C ASP A 134 -42.80 -8.53 -5.94
N ARG A 135 -42.90 -9.81 -5.52
CA ARG A 135 -41.74 -10.64 -5.19
C ARG A 135 -40.89 -10.93 -6.41
N LEU A 136 -41.51 -11.25 -7.54
CA LEU A 136 -40.81 -11.54 -8.79
C LEU A 136 -40.08 -10.29 -9.29
N GLU A 137 -40.76 -9.14 -9.29
CA GLU A 137 -40.17 -7.86 -9.69
C GLU A 137 -39.01 -7.47 -8.78
N ARG A 138 -39.16 -7.57 -7.46
CA ARG A 138 -38.07 -7.30 -6.50
C ARG A 138 -36.93 -8.32 -6.62
N SER A 139 -37.22 -9.59 -6.88
CA SER A 139 -36.20 -10.61 -7.12
C SER A 139 -35.43 -10.32 -8.40
N THR A 140 -36.13 -9.89 -9.45
CA THR A 140 -35.54 -9.51 -10.73
C THR A 140 -34.64 -8.28 -10.57
N GLN A 141 -35.10 -7.27 -9.82
CA GLN A 141 -34.29 -6.10 -9.51
C GLN A 141 -33.05 -6.46 -8.69
N ARG A 142 -33.18 -7.35 -7.69
CA ARG A 142 -32.03 -7.85 -6.91
C ARG A 142 -31.04 -8.65 -7.74
N LEU A 143 -31.50 -9.44 -8.70
CA LEU A 143 -30.61 -10.16 -9.61
C LEU A 143 -29.84 -9.16 -10.49
N LYS A 144 -30.49 -8.11 -10.97
CA LYS A 144 -29.81 -7.03 -11.70
C LYS A 144 -28.79 -6.30 -10.83
N ASP A 145 -29.16 -5.98 -9.59
CA ASP A 145 -28.25 -5.30 -8.65
C ASP A 145 -27.08 -6.20 -8.25
N SER A 146 -27.32 -7.49 -8.01
CA SER A 146 -26.27 -8.47 -7.71
C SER A 146 -25.34 -8.68 -8.90
N GLN A 147 -25.88 -8.72 -10.12
CA GLN A 147 -25.07 -8.77 -11.33
C GLN A 147 -24.21 -7.52 -11.49
N ARG A 148 -24.78 -6.33 -11.22
CA ARG A 148 -24.05 -5.07 -11.26
C ARG A 148 -22.89 -5.06 -10.27
N VAL A 149 -23.14 -5.46 -9.03
CA VAL A 149 -22.11 -5.53 -7.98
C VAL A 149 -21.07 -6.60 -8.30
N ALA A 150 -21.48 -7.75 -8.85
CA ALA A 150 -20.55 -8.79 -9.28
C ALA A 150 -19.62 -8.29 -10.39
N ASN A 151 -20.16 -7.58 -11.40
CA ASN A 151 -19.37 -6.98 -12.47
C ASN A 151 -18.41 -5.90 -11.93
N GLU A 152 -18.88 -5.04 -11.01
CA GLU A 152 -18.05 -4.03 -10.34
C GLU A 152 -16.92 -4.69 -9.53
N THR A 153 -17.21 -5.82 -8.87
CA THR A 153 -16.21 -6.62 -8.14
C THR A 153 -15.21 -7.28 -9.09
N GLU A 154 -15.66 -7.75 -10.25
CA GLU A 154 -14.79 -8.32 -11.28
C GLU A 154 -13.85 -7.26 -11.86
N GLU A 155 -14.35 -6.05 -12.12
CA GLU A 155 -13.55 -4.91 -12.59
C GLU A 155 -12.47 -4.51 -11.57
N ILE A 156 -12.83 -4.42 -10.29
CA ILE A 156 -11.88 -4.17 -9.20
C ILE A 156 -10.85 -5.31 -9.14
N GLY A 157 -11.30 -6.56 -9.18
CA GLY A 157 -10.41 -7.74 -9.19
C GLY A 157 -9.42 -7.71 -10.36
N ALA A 158 -9.89 -7.32 -11.55
CA ALA A 158 -9.04 -7.14 -12.73
C ALA A 158 -8.02 -6.00 -12.54
N SER A 159 -8.44 -4.88 -11.95
CA SER A 159 -7.54 -3.77 -11.60
C SER A 159 -6.44 -4.20 -10.61
N ILE A 160 -6.80 -4.95 -9.57
CA ILE A 160 -5.86 -5.50 -8.59
C ILE A 160 -4.83 -6.42 -9.27
N LEU A 161 -5.29 -7.32 -10.14
CA LEU A 161 -4.40 -8.21 -10.90
C LEU A 161 -3.45 -7.42 -11.81
N GLY A 162 -3.94 -6.34 -12.43
CA GLY A 162 -3.12 -5.42 -13.21
C GLY A 162 -2.04 -4.74 -12.36
N ASP A 163 -2.41 -4.23 -11.18
CA ASP A 163 -1.48 -3.59 -10.25
C ASP A 163 -0.43 -4.56 -9.71
N LEU A 164 -0.81 -5.80 -9.36
CA LEU A 164 0.12 -6.85 -8.95
C LEU A 164 1.09 -7.21 -10.09
N GLY A 165 0.61 -7.23 -11.33
CA GLY A 165 1.44 -7.42 -12.52
C GLY A 165 2.49 -6.31 -12.66
N SER A 166 2.07 -5.05 -12.55
CA SER A 166 2.97 -3.88 -12.60
C SER A 166 3.98 -3.90 -11.45
N GLN A 167 3.56 -4.24 -10.23
CA GLN A 167 4.45 -4.38 -9.07
C GLN A 167 5.48 -5.49 -9.29
N ARG A 168 5.08 -6.64 -9.82
CA ARG A 168 5.99 -7.74 -10.16
C ARG A 168 7.05 -7.26 -11.16
N GLU A 169 6.66 -6.54 -12.20
CA GLU A 169 7.59 -6.03 -13.20
C GLU A 169 8.58 -5.01 -12.60
N GLN A 170 8.10 -4.13 -11.72
CA GLN A 170 8.97 -3.20 -11.00
C GLN A 170 9.98 -3.91 -10.09
N ILE A 171 9.56 -4.96 -9.38
CA ILE A 171 10.45 -5.79 -8.55
C ILE A 171 11.50 -6.50 -9.43
N MET A 172 11.08 -7.11 -10.54
CA MET A 172 11.99 -7.78 -11.48
C MET A 172 13.02 -6.81 -12.05
N ASN A 173 12.60 -5.61 -12.46
CA ASN A 173 13.52 -4.62 -13.01
C ASN A 173 14.52 -4.10 -11.97
N THR A 174 14.05 -3.90 -10.73
CA THR A 174 14.92 -3.52 -9.59
C THR A 174 15.95 -4.61 -9.31
N HIS A 175 15.53 -5.89 -9.30
CA HIS A 175 16.41 -7.03 -9.09
C HIS A 175 17.46 -7.17 -10.20
N ASN A 176 17.08 -6.96 -11.46
CA ASN A 176 18.02 -6.97 -12.59
C ASN A 176 19.05 -5.83 -12.47
N THR A 177 18.59 -4.62 -12.13
CA THR A 177 19.48 -3.45 -11.92
C THR A 177 20.45 -3.67 -10.76
N LEU A 178 20.01 -4.31 -9.66
CA LEU A 178 20.87 -4.66 -8.54
C LEU A 178 21.93 -5.70 -8.94
N ASN A 179 21.55 -6.77 -9.64
CA ASN A 179 22.49 -7.77 -10.16
C ASN A 179 23.54 -7.15 -11.11
N ASP A 180 23.14 -6.20 -11.96
CA ASP A 180 24.08 -5.48 -12.81
C ASP A 180 25.02 -4.58 -12.00
N SER A 181 24.51 -3.93 -10.96
CA SER A 181 25.31 -3.13 -10.04
C SER A 181 26.36 -3.97 -9.29
N GLU A 182 26.01 -5.18 -8.83
CA GLU A 182 26.96 -6.12 -8.23
C GLU A 182 28.09 -6.51 -9.19
N ARG A 183 27.77 -6.73 -10.48
CA ARG A 183 28.78 -7.00 -11.51
C ARG A 183 29.75 -5.82 -11.72
N PHE A 184 29.27 -4.58 -11.64
CA PHE A 184 30.13 -3.39 -11.71
C PHE A 184 31.00 -3.23 -10.45
N LEU A 185 30.48 -3.56 -9.27
CA LEU A 185 31.24 -3.54 -8.02
C LEU A 185 32.38 -4.56 -8.04
N ASP A 186 32.13 -5.78 -8.50
CA ASP A 186 33.17 -6.82 -8.63
C ASP A 186 34.28 -6.40 -9.59
N ARG A 187 33.92 -5.79 -10.73
CA ARG A 187 34.89 -5.26 -11.69
C ARG A 187 35.71 -4.12 -11.08
N SER A 188 35.08 -3.24 -10.32
CA SER A 188 35.72 -2.11 -9.65
C SER A 188 36.65 -2.56 -8.52
N ILE A 189 36.27 -3.58 -7.75
CA ILE A 189 37.13 -4.18 -6.71
C ILE A 189 38.35 -4.85 -7.36
N LYS A 190 38.16 -5.53 -8.51
CA LYS A 190 39.26 -6.16 -9.24
C LYS A 190 40.26 -5.13 -9.77
N THR A 191 39.80 -4.00 -10.32
CA THR A 191 40.69 -2.93 -10.78
C THR A 191 41.40 -2.25 -9.60
N LEU A 192 40.68 -1.95 -8.51
CA LEU A 192 41.26 -1.38 -7.30
C LEU A 192 42.34 -2.28 -6.68
N ARG A 193 42.10 -3.60 -6.59
CA ARG A 193 43.12 -4.57 -6.15
C ARG A 193 44.35 -4.59 -7.06
N GLY A 194 44.18 -4.37 -8.36
CA GLY A 194 45.28 -4.24 -9.32
C GLY A 194 46.11 -2.97 -9.08
N MET A 195 45.45 -1.83 -8.84
CA MET A 195 46.11 -0.56 -8.51
C MET A 195 46.84 -0.63 -7.16
N ALA A 196 46.23 -1.23 -6.14
CA ALA A 196 46.83 -1.38 -4.82
C ALA A 196 48.13 -2.21 -4.86
N ARG A 197 48.15 -3.30 -5.63
CA ARG A 197 49.37 -4.10 -5.83
C ARG A 197 50.48 -3.31 -6.51
N ARG A 198 50.17 -2.60 -7.61
CA ARG A 198 51.15 -1.76 -8.32
C ARG A 198 51.71 -0.67 -7.40
N MET A 199 50.87 -0.04 -6.59
CA MET A 199 51.28 0.96 -5.61
C MET A 199 52.23 0.39 -4.56
N ALA A 200 51.95 -0.80 -4.02
CA ALA A 200 52.82 -1.48 -3.06
C ALA A 200 54.17 -1.84 -3.68
N THR A 201 54.19 -2.39 -4.90
CA THR A 201 55.42 -2.71 -5.63
C THR A 201 56.27 -1.46 -5.88
N ASN A 202 55.66 -0.37 -6.36
CA ASN A 202 56.38 0.88 -6.60
C ASN A 202 56.98 1.42 -5.29
N ARG A 203 56.23 1.38 -4.18
CA ARG A 203 56.73 1.81 -2.87
C ARG A 203 57.92 0.98 -2.39
N MET A 204 57.88 -0.34 -2.57
CA MET A 204 59.01 -1.23 -2.24
C MET A 204 60.24 -0.94 -3.08
N ILE A 205 60.07 -0.71 -4.39
CA ILE A 205 61.18 -0.34 -5.30
C ILE A 205 61.82 0.97 -4.86
N THR A 206 61.02 2.00 -4.53
CA THR A 206 61.54 3.29 -4.05
C THR A 206 62.35 3.14 -2.77
N ILE A 207 61.87 2.36 -1.80
CA ILE A 207 62.61 2.11 -0.54
C ILE A 207 63.94 1.40 -0.83
N ALA A 208 63.95 0.39 -1.71
CA ALA A 208 65.16 -0.33 -2.10
C ALA A 208 66.21 0.56 -2.78
N ILE A 209 65.79 1.50 -3.64
CA ILE A 209 66.72 2.44 -4.29
C ILE A 209 67.35 3.38 -3.26
N ILE A 210 66.55 3.91 -2.33
CA ILE A 210 67.04 4.80 -1.27
C ILE A 210 68.06 4.08 -0.37
N THR A 211 67.78 2.84 0.05
CA THR A 211 68.71 2.07 0.91
C THR A 211 70.03 1.79 0.20
N VAL A 212 70.02 1.44 -1.09
CA VAL A 212 71.23 1.23 -1.88
C VAL A 212 72.06 2.52 -2.00
N LEU A 213 71.41 3.66 -2.25
CA LEU A 213 72.10 4.96 -2.32
C LEU A 213 72.78 5.32 -0.99
N VAL A 214 72.09 5.13 0.13
CA VAL A 214 72.64 5.40 1.47
C VAL A 214 73.85 4.51 1.75
N LEU A 215 73.76 3.21 1.42
CA LEU A 215 74.89 2.28 1.58
C LEU A 215 76.10 2.67 0.73
N LEU A 216 75.89 3.11 -0.52
CA LEU A 216 76.97 3.61 -1.37
C LEU A 216 77.64 4.86 -0.79
N ILE A 217 76.86 5.81 -0.28
CA ILE A 217 77.40 7.02 0.37
C ILE A 217 78.26 6.64 1.58
N ILE A 218 77.76 5.74 2.44
CA ILE A 218 78.52 5.26 3.61
C ILE A 218 79.80 4.56 3.17
N ALA A 219 79.75 3.70 2.15
CA ALA A 219 80.91 2.98 1.64
C ALA A 219 82.00 3.94 1.10
N VAL A 220 81.60 4.98 0.37
CA VAL A 220 82.52 6.01 -0.14
C VAL A 220 83.16 6.80 1.01
N ILE A 221 82.38 7.18 2.03
CA ILE A 221 82.91 7.87 3.22
C ILE A 221 83.93 6.99 3.92
N VAL A 222 83.61 5.71 4.20
CA VAL A 222 84.53 4.78 4.86
C VAL A 222 85.80 4.57 4.02
N SER A 223 85.69 4.46 2.70
CA SER A 223 86.85 4.31 1.80
C SER A 223 87.70 5.58 1.69
N LYS A 224 87.14 6.77 1.95
CA LYS A 224 87.88 8.03 1.91
C LYS A 224 88.59 8.32 3.24
N PHE A 225 88.03 7.87 4.36
CA PHE A 225 88.55 8.08 5.71
C PHE A 225 89.41 6.92 6.23
N ARG A 226 89.56 5.84 5.46
CA ARG A 226 90.61 4.82 5.60
C ARG A 226 91.73 5.10 4.62
#